data_AF-A0AAU7PCA9-F1
#
_entry.id   AF-A0AAU7PCA9-F1
#
_cell.length_a   1.000
_cell.length_b   1.000
_cell.length_c   1.000
_cell.angle_alpha   90.00
_cell.angle_beta   90.00
_cell.angle_gamma   90.00
#
_symmetry.space_group_name_H-M   'P 1'
#
loop_
_entity.id
_entity.type
_entity.pdbx_description
1 polymer ?
#
loop_
_entity_poly.entity_id
_entity_poly.type
_entity_poly.pdbx_seq_one_letter_code
_entity_poly.pdbx_strand_id
1 'polypeptide(L)'
;MLGRFLKSALLGVCILLAALVALYAVSRRWPIPEPQRQALAQLRQPPPPLRGTNMFVALWSLSYAMPEAQRESLLAEDVERFNRLPAGTPFRSALAHVPGPPHWPSSAPALCSASAGGCLERVRQQPQAYADALAAQAPLLARLRALATYADYRSPFRADITAPLPESPRLPLSMTGNALDFVQGRTLQALSGVCADAQTARVLLRSGDNLVMPLIGAAMLRANAYLLADMLAELPAQHPLPAQCATAFMPLAVDDIALCNALHGESRMAFSLLKEKVLSQTGNLSWEERMSLRVFDRERTQALLAPTYTWACSAPVRTLLAQDQPVPQTLIPAPQTASVACVANLMGCLLASAGQPDYANYQHKMQDAAAALRALSAVQWLRDRPTDARPLAQRVADLPPALRGQARALQAGSDGNSLLLRQYARPEASAADDRWPLAGSALETERRAPLIQ
;
A
#
# COMPACT_ATOMS: atom_id res chain seq x y z
N MET A 1 -54.87 -47.62 -6.57
CA MET A 1 -54.54 -46.18 -6.61
C MET A 1 -53.06 -45.90 -6.36
N LEU A 2 -52.40 -46.59 -5.43
CA LEU A 2 -50.98 -46.42 -5.09
C LEU A 2 -50.00 -46.54 -6.28
N GLY A 3 -50.20 -47.50 -7.20
CA GLY A 3 -49.31 -47.70 -8.36
C GLY A 3 -49.41 -46.63 -9.45
N ARG A 4 -50.54 -45.92 -9.58
CA ARG A 4 -50.67 -44.76 -10.48
C ARG A 4 -49.97 -43.53 -9.90
N PHE A 5 -50.09 -43.33 -8.59
CA PHE A 5 -49.42 -42.26 -7.86
C PHE A 5 -47.89 -42.43 -7.86
N LEU A 6 -47.37 -43.64 -7.66
CA LEU A 6 -45.93 -43.92 -7.77
C LEU A 6 -45.39 -43.65 -9.19
N LYS A 7 -46.14 -44.00 -10.23
CA LYS A 7 -45.74 -43.74 -11.63
C LYS A 7 -45.70 -42.25 -11.96
N SER A 8 -46.70 -41.47 -11.52
CA SER A 8 -46.71 -40.03 -11.70
C SER A 8 -45.62 -39.34 -10.88
N ALA A 9 -45.35 -39.80 -9.66
CA ALA A 9 -44.28 -39.28 -8.83
C ALA A 9 -42.89 -39.57 -9.45
N LEU A 10 -42.67 -40.80 -9.93
CA LEU A 10 -41.44 -41.17 -10.63
C LEU A 10 -41.24 -40.36 -11.91
N LEU A 11 -42.29 -40.19 -12.71
CA LEU A 11 -42.24 -39.36 -13.92
C LEU A 11 -41.90 -37.91 -13.58
N GLY A 12 -42.50 -37.36 -12.51
CA GLY A 12 -42.17 -36.02 -12.01
C GLY A 12 -40.71 -35.87 -11.62
N VAL A 13 -40.16 -36.86 -10.90
CA VAL A 13 -38.73 -36.89 -10.54
C VAL A 13 -37.84 -36.99 -11.79
N CYS A 14 -38.19 -37.83 -12.77
CA CYS A 14 -37.43 -37.93 -14.01
C CYS A 14 -37.43 -36.62 -14.80
N ILE A 15 -38.58 -35.93 -14.90
CA ILE A 15 -38.69 -34.63 -15.57
C ILE A 15 -37.83 -33.58 -14.84
N LEU A 16 -37.87 -33.54 -13.51
CA LEU A 16 -37.05 -32.65 -12.70
C LEU A 16 -35.55 -32.91 -12.95
N LEU A 17 -35.11 -34.18 -12.90
CA LEU A 17 -33.73 -34.55 -13.15
C LEU A 17 -33.28 -34.17 -14.57
N ALA A 18 -34.13 -34.42 -15.58
CA ALA A 18 -33.84 -34.01 -16.96
C ALA A 18 -33.71 -32.48 -17.09
N ALA A 19 -34.57 -31.72 -16.42
CA ALA A 19 -34.49 -30.26 -16.38
C ALA A 19 -33.21 -29.76 -15.69
N LEU A 20 -32.81 -30.37 -14.57
CA LEU A 20 -31.56 -30.03 -13.87
C LEU A 20 -30.32 -30.34 -14.72
N VAL A 21 -30.29 -31.49 -15.40
CA VAL A 21 -29.21 -31.86 -16.32
C VAL A 21 -29.15 -30.91 -17.51
N ALA A 22 -30.30 -30.55 -18.10
CA ALA A 22 -30.37 -29.58 -19.19
C ALA A 22 -29.86 -28.20 -18.74
N LEU A 23 -30.28 -27.73 -17.56
CA LEU A 23 -29.83 -26.46 -16.98
C LEU A 23 -28.31 -26.46 -16.73
N TYR A 24 -27.77 -27.54 -16.17
CA TYR A 24 -26.33 -27.70 -15.97
C TYR A 24 -25.57 -27.70 -17.30
N ALA A 25 -26.06 -28.43 -18.31
CA ALA A 25 -25.44 -28.50 -19.63
C ALA A 25 -25.45 -27.13 -20.35
N VAL A 26 -26.56 -26.40 -20.26
CA VAL A 26 -26.66 -25.02 -20.77
C VAL A 26 -25.69 -24.11 -20.03
N SER A 27 -25.66 -24.17 -18.70
CA SER A 27 -24.74 -23.38 -17.87
C SER A 27 -23.28 -23.63 -18.21
N ARG A 28 -22.88 -24.90 -18.39
CA ARG A 28 -21.51 -25.31 -18.73
C ARG A 28 -21.06 -24.83 -20.11
N ARG A 29 -22.01 -24.60 -21.03
CA ARG A 29 -21.74 -24.05 -22.37
C ARG A 29 -21.97 -22.53 -22.45
N TRP A 30 -22.48 -21.91 -21.39
CA TRP A 30 -22.72 -20.48 -21.35
C TRP A 30 -21.41 -19.70 -21.55
N PRO A 31 -21.32 -18.74 -22.47
CA PRO A 31 -20.06 -18.05 -22.73
C PRO A 31 -19.65 -17.17 -21.54
N ILE A 32 -18.34 -17.11 -21.26
CA ILE A 32 -17.77 -16.10 -20.35
C ILE A 32 -17.97 -14.72 -20.99
N PRO A 33 -18.57 -13.72 -20.33
CA PRO A 33 -18.73 -12.38 -20.87
C PRO A 33 -17.41 -11.77 -21.40
N GLU A 34 -17.46 -11.05 -22.51
CA GLU A 34 -16.27 -10.45 -23.13
C GLU A 34 -15.47 -9.54 -22.17
N PRO A 35 -16.09 -8.67 -21.36
CA PRO A 35 -15.34 -7.86 -20.39
C PRO A 35 -14.54 -8.68 -19.37
N GLN A 36 -15.08 -9.84 -18.95
CA GLN A 36 -14.40 -10.75 -18.03
C GLN A 36 -13.21 -11.44 -18.70
N ARG A 37 -13.35 -11.85 -19.98
CA ARG A 37 -12.26 -12.43 -20.76
C ARG A 37 -11.11 -11.44 -20.96
N GLN A 38 -11.43 -10.20 -21.31
CA GLN A 38 -10.43 -9.15 -21.50
C GLN A 38 -9.69 -8.84 -20.20
N ALA A 39 -10.41 -8.69 -19.09
CA ALA A 39 -9.81 -8.49 -17.77
C ALA A 39 -8.88 -9.66 -17.40
N LEU A 40 -9.31 -10.91 -17.62
CA LEU A 40 -8.48 -12.08 -17.34
C LEU A 40 -7.23 -12.14 -18.23
N ALA A 41 -7.35 -11.80 -19.51
CA ALA A 41 -6.22 -11.72 -20.42
C ALA A 41 -5.21 -10.64 -20.00
N GLN A 42 -5.69 -9.51 -19.50
CA GLN A 42 -4.84 -8.45 -18.93
C GLN A 42 -4.07 -8.92 -17.69
N LEU A 43 -4.72 -9.66 -16.77
CA LEU A 43 -4.06 -10.19 -15.57
C LEU A 43 -3.02 -11.28 -15.87
N ARG A 44 -3.19 -11.99 -16.99
CA ARG A 44 -2.25 -13.03 -17.46
C ARG A 44 -0.97 -12.45 -18.07
N GLN A 45 -0.91 -11.15 -18.34
CA GLN A 45 0.31 -10.51 -18.83
C GLN A 45 1.45 -10.64 -17.81
N PRO A 46 2.69 -10.91 -18.25
CA PRO A 46 3.83 -10.99 -17.36
C PRO A 46 4.07 -9.63 -16.68
N PRO A 47 4.57 -9.61 -15.43
CA PRO A 47 4.95 -8.37 -14.79
C PRO A 47 6.12 -7.72 -15.58
N PRO A 48 6.22 -6.38 -15.55
CA PRO A 48 7.36 -5.69 -16.15
C PRO A 48 8.69 -6.12 -15.50
N PRO A 49 9.80 -6.08 -16.25
CA PRO A 49 11.12 -6.40 -15.72
C PRO A 49 11.55 -5.42 -14.62
N LEU A 50 12.44 -5.88 -13.75
CA LEU A 50 13.08 -5.05 -12.73
C LEU A 50 13.86 -3.90 -13.38
N ARG A 51 13.75 -2.71 -12.80
CA ARG A 51 14.45 -1.49 -13.25
C ARG A 51 15.83 -1.28 -12.63
N GLY A 52 16.31 -2.23 -11.83
CA GLY A 52 17.62 -2.19 -11.18
C GLY A 52 17.71 -3.15 -10.00
N THR A 53 18.49 -2.78 -8.98
CA THR A 53 18.69 -3.57 -7.77
C THR A 53 17.38 -3.78 -7.01
N ASN A 54 17.15 -5.02 -6.58
CA ASN A 54 15.91 -5.45 -5.94
C ASN A 54 15.97 -5.29 -4.43
N MET A 55 15.16 -4.40 -3.85
CA MET A 55 15.11 -4.13 -2.41
C MET A 55 14.64 -5.33 -1.58
N PHE A 56 13.95 -6.31 -2.18
CA PHE A 56 13.45 -7.47 -1.44
C PHE A 56 14.56 -8.17 -0.65
N VAL A 57 15.77 -8.32 -1.22
CA VAL A 57 16.90 -8.97 -0.54
C VAL A 57 17.33 -8.24 0.72
N ALA A 58 17.30 -6.91 0.70
CA ALA A 58 17.64 -6.12 1.88
C ALA A 58 16.56 -6.20 2.95
N LEU A 59 15.28 -6.21 2.54
CA LEU A 59 14.16 -6.31 3.47
C LEU A 59 14.00 -7.71 4.06
N TRP A 60 14.36 -8.75 3.31
CA TRP A 60 14.25 -10.15 3.77
C TRP A 60 15.03 -10.39 5.06
N SER A 61 16.22 -9.80 5.17
CA SER A 61 17.11 -9.95 6.32
C SER A 61 17.42 -8.63 7.02
N LEU A 62 16.53 -7.64 6.93
CA LEU A 62 16.78 -6.25 7.36
C LEU A 62 17.28 -6.16 8.81
N SER A 63 16.70 -6.97 9.69
CA SER A 63 17.05 -6.95 11.10
C SER A 63 18.42 -7.55 11.41
N TYR A 64 18.97 -8.39 10.52
CA TYR A 64 20.16 -9.18 10.80
C TYR A 64 21.44 -8.55 10.24
N ALA A 65 22.51 -8.62 11.02
CA ALA A 65 23.83 -8.16 10.59
C ALA A 65 24.49 -9.24 9.72
N MET A 66 24.40 -9.08 8.39
CA MET A 66 24.92 -10.06 7.44
C MET A 66 25.57 -9.39 6.21
N PRO A 67 26.72 -9.90 5.72
CA PRO A 67 27.28 -9.52 4.43
C PRO A 67 26.27 -9.72 3.29
N GLU A 68 26.33 -8.87 2.25
CA GLU A 68 25.39 -8.91 1.11
C GLU A 68 25.33 -10.26 0.40
N ALA A 69 26.49 -10.86 0.11
CA ALA A 69 26.55 -12.19 -0.52
C ALA A 69 25.85 -13.28 0.30
N GLN A 70 25.88 -13.18 1.64
CA GLN A 70 25.16 -14.12 2.51
C GLN A 70 23.65 -13.89 2.49
N ARG A 71 23.21 -12.62 2.39
CA ARG A 71 21.78 -12.27 2.27
C ARG A 71 21.17 -12.82 0.98
N GLU A 72 21.88 -12.65 -0.14
CA GLU A 72 21.45 -13.20 -1.44
C GLU A 72 21.38 -14.73 -1.42
N SER A 73 22.41 -15.38 -0.89
CA SER A 73 22.48 -16.85 -0.81
C SER A 73 21.34 -17.42 0.05
N LEU A 74 21.09 -16.82 1.22
CA LEU A 74 20.01 -17.25 2.11
C LEU A 74 18.63 -17.07 1.45
N LEU A 75 18.40 -15.93 0.79
CA LEU A 75 17.15 -15.68 0.09
C LEU A 75 16.93 -16.70 -1.04
N ALA A 76 17.97 -17.00 -1.81
CA ALA A 76 17.90 -18.01 -2.87
C ALA A 76 17.54 -19.40 -2.32
N GLU A 77 18.16 -19.80 -1.21
CA GLU A 77 17.83 -21.05 -0.51
C GLU A 77 16.36 -21.08 -0.06
N ASP A 78 15.89 -20.00 0.59
CA ASP A 78 14.51 -19.92 1.06
C ASP A 78 13.49 -19.95 -0.09
N VAL A 79 13.79 -19.29 -1.21
CA VAL A 79 12.97 -19.35 -2.44
C VAL A 79 12.92 -20.77 -2.99
N GLU A 80 14.06 -21.47 -3.05
CA GLU A 80 14.10 -22.85 -3.51
C GLU A 80 13.31 -23.78 -2.59
N ARG A 81 13.48 -23.65 -1.27
CA ARG A 81 12.71 -24.40 -0.27
C ARG A 81 11.21 -24.15 -0.42
N PHE A 82 10.81 -22.89 -0.58
CA PHE A 82 9.41 -22.53 -0.83
C PHE A 82 8.86 -23.16 -2.10
N ASN A 83 9.65 -23.14 -3.18
CA ASN A 83 9.24 -23.70 -4.47
C ASN A 83 9.02 -25.23 -4.41
N ARG A 84 9.67 -25.93 -3.48
CA ARG A 84 9.45 -27.37 -3.25
C ARG A 84 8.21 -27.68 -2.42
N LEU A 85 7.69 -26.73 -1.64
CA LEU A 85 6.49 -26.94 -0.83
C LEU A 85 5.23 -27.07 -1.70
N PRO A 86 4.23 -27.86 -1.29
CA PRO A 86 2.89 -27.76 -1.84
C PRO A 86 2.33 -26.34 -1.67
N ALA A 87 1.51 -25.89 -2.63
CA ALA A 87 0.84 -24.59 -2.55
C ALA A 87 -0.04 -24.50 -1.28
N GLY A 88 -0.14 -23.34 -0.66
CA GLY A 88 -0.91 -23.19 0.58
C GLY A 88 -0.26 -23.78 1.85
N THR A 89 0.90 -24.44 1.75
CA THR A 89 1.65 -24.86 2.95
C THR A 89 2.35 -23.64 3.58
N PRO A 90 2.21 -23.42 4.90
CA PRO A 90 2.94 -22.36 5.60
C PRO A 90 4.45 -22.52 5.45
N PHE A 91 5.15 -21.43 5.16
CA PHE A 91 6.61 -21.41 5.01
C PHE A 91 7.29 -20.83 6.26
N ARG A 92 8.44 -21.40 6.62
CA ARG A 92 9.34 -20.87 7.64
C ARG A 92 10.73 -20.66 7.04
N SER A 93 11.15 -19.40 7.03
CA SER A 93 12.49 -18.97 6.59
C SER A 93 13.60 -19.57 7.45
N ALA A 94 14.76 -19.80 6.85
CA ALA A 94 15.99 -20.11 7.58
C ALA A 94 16.38 -19.02 8.60
N LEU A 95 15.96 -17.76 8.37
CA LEU A 95 16.17 -16.64 9.32
C LEU A 95 15.46 -16.86 10.66
N ALA A 96 14.48 -17.75 10.75
CA ALA A 96 13.77 -18.02 12.00
C ALA A 96 14.68 -18.56 13.11
N HIS A 97 15.86 -19.07 12.77
CA HIS A 97 16.86 -19.57 13.71
C HIS A 97 17.97 -18.55 14.02
N VAL A 98 17.98 -17.42 13.33
CA VAL A 98 18.97 -16.36 13.55
C VAL A 98 18.50 -15.48 14.70
N PRO A 99 19.37 -15.16 15.68
CA PRO A 99 19.00 -14.24 16.76
C PRO A 99 18.49 -12.91 16.20
N GLY A 100 17.30 -12.52 16.66
CA GLY A 100 16.67 -11.27 16.26
C GLY A 100 17.44 -10.03 16.72
N PRO A 101 17.10 -8.85 16.18
CA PRO A 101 17.72 -7.59 16.60
C PRO A 101 17.32 -7.29 18.05
N PRO A 102 18.06 -6.41 18.74
CA PRO A 102 17.62 -5.90 20.04
C PRO A 102 16.22 -5.28 19.91
N HIS A 103 15.35 -5.60 20.86
CA HIS A 103 14.02 -4.98 20.92
C HIS A 103 14.14 -3.50 21.29
N TRP A 104 13.12 -2.71 20.95
CA TRP A 104 12.99 -1.36 21.51
C TRP A 104 12.91 -1.48 23.05
N PRO A 105 13.72 -0.74 23.82
CA PRO A 105 13.73 -0.88 25.27
C PRO A 105 12.34 -0.56 25.86
N SER A 106 11.86 -1.37 26.80
CA SER A 106 10.55 -1.18 27.43
C SER A 106 10.46 0.10 28.27
N SER A 107 11.59 0.59 28.75
CA SER A 107 11.72 1.86 29.47
C SER A 107 11.83 3.08 28.54
N ALA A 108 12.03 2.87 27.24
CA ALA A 108 12.20 3.97 26.30
C ALA A 108 10.85 4.58 25.90
N PRO A 109 10.81 5.89 25.59
CA PRO A 109 9.60 6.53 25.07
C PRO A 109 9.08 5.86 23.79
N ALA A 110 7.80 6.05 23.49
CA ALA A 110 7.20 5.51 22.27
C ALA A 110 7.84 6.11 21.01
N LEU A 111 8.09 5.26 20.00
CA LEU A 111 8.57 5.71 18.70
C LEU A 111 7.60 6.70 18.04
N CYS A 112 8.13 7.57 17.17
CA CYS A 112 7.32 8.39 16.30
C CYS A 112 6.40 7.53 15.42
N SER A 113 5.20 8.02 15.15
CA SER A 113 4.19 7.34 14.34
C SER A 113 3.94 8.09 13.03
N ALA A 114 3.36 7.39 12.06
CA ALA A 114 2.95 7.96 10.77
C ALA A 114 1.70 8.86 10.86
N SER A 115 1.04 8.91 12.03
CA SER A 115 -0.07 9.83 12.31
C SER A 115 0.49 11.24 12.49
N ALA A 116 -0.11 12.22 11.81
CA ALA A 116 0.44 13.57 11.68
C ALA A 116 0.71 14.27 13.02
N GLY A 117 1.85 14.98 13.07
CA GLY A 117 2.21 15.98 14.07
C GLY A 117 2.94 15.48 15.32
N GLY A 118 3.80 16.33 15.87
CA GLY A 118 4.33 16.22 17.23
C GLY A 118 5.46 15.20 17.43
N CYS A 119 6.06 14.66 16.37
CA CYS A 119 7.26 13.82 16.50
C CYS A 119 8.45 14.63 17.07
N LEU A 120 8.76 15.79 16.48
CA LEU A 120 9.85 16.66 16.95
C LEU A 120 9.63 17.08 18.42
N GLU A 121 8.42 17.50 18.76
CA GLU A 121 8.07 17.94 20.12
C GLU A 121 8.23 16.81 21.15
N ARG A 122 7.73 15.60 20.85
CA ARG A 122 7.93 14.44 21.74
C ARG A 122 9.40 14.10 21.94
N VAL A 123 10.21 14.17 20.88
CA VAL A 123 11.65 13.91 20.97
C VAL A 123 12.35 14.98 21.78
N ARG A 124 11.97 16.26 21.63
CA ARG A 124 12.51 17.39 22.38
C ARG A 124 12.23 17.33 23.88
N GLN A 125 11.12 16.71 24.29
CA GLN A 125 10.80 16.54 25.71
C GLN A 125 11.72 15.53 26.42
N GLN A 126 12.28 14.55 25.69
CA GLN A 126 13.10 13.48 26.27
C GLN A 126 14.30 13.08 25.38
N PRO A 127 15.16 14.02 24.95
CA PRO A 127 16.14 13.78 23.90
C PRO A 127 17.18 12.74 24.30
N GLN A 128 17.61 12.72 25.56
CA GLN A 128 18.59 11.74 26.04
C GLN A 128 18.00 10.32 26.08
N ALA A 129 16.75 10.17 26.52
CA ALA A 129 16.11 8.85 26.56
C ALA A 129 15.96 8.23 25.16
N TYR A 130 15.64 9.06 24.15
CA TYR A 130 15.66 8.61 22.75
C TYR A 130 17.07 8.29 22.26
N ALA A 131 18.08 9.10 22.61
CA ALA A 131 19.46 8.86 22.22
C ALA A 131 19.98 7.52 22.75
N ASP A 132 19.75 7.23 24.04
CA ASP A 132 20.16 5.99 24.68
C ASP A 132 19.46 4.78 24.05
N ALA A 133 18.15 4.89 23.77
CA ALA A 133 17.39 3.82 23.12
C ALA A 133 17.83 3.58 21.66
N LEU A 134 18.13 4.65 20.91
CA LEU A 134 18.57 4.56 19.52
C LEU A 134 20.01 4.06 19.40
N ALA A 135 20.86 4.26 20.41
CA ALA A 135 22.22 3.74 20.41
C ALA A 135 22.24 2.20 20.26
N ALA A 136 21.33 1.50 20.95
CA ALA A 136 21.14 0.05 20.80
C ALA A 136 20.63 -0.37 19.41
N GLN A 137 20.04 0.56 18.65
CA GLN A 137 19.45 0.33 17.33
C GLN A 137 20.34 0.83 16.17
N ALA A 138 21.51 1.39 16.46
CA ALA A 138 22.37 2.04 15.46
C ALA A 138 22.70 1.16 14.23
N PRO A 139 23.01 -0.15 14.36
CA PRO A 139 23.27 -1.00 13.20
C PRO A 139 22.05 -1.16 12.28
N LEU A 140 20.85 -1.25 12.86
CA LEU A 140 19.60 -1.38 12.10
C LEU A 140 19.25 -0.06 11.40
N LEU A 141 19.44 1.09 12.07
CA LEU A 141 19.27 2.40 11.45
C LEU A 141 20.21 2.61 10.25
N ALA A 142 21.45 2.15 10.33
CA ALA A 142 22.37 2.20 9.19
C ALA A 142 21.86 1.38 7.99
N ARG A 143 21.32 0.18 8.24
CA ARG A 143 20.72 -0.65 7.18
C ARG A 143 19.46 -0.04 6.59
N LEU A 144 18.60 0.56 7.41
CA LEU A 144 17.41 1.30 6.96
C LEU A 144 17.78 2.43 6.00
N ARG A 145 18.79 3.24 6.34
CA ARG A 145 19.30 4.31 5.46
C ARG A 145 19.84 3.78 4.13
N ALA A 146 20.48 2.61 4.16
CA ALA A 146 21.00 1.98 2.95
C ALA A 146 19.90 1.49 1.98
N LEU A 147 18.65 1.35 2.41
CA LEU A 147 17.54 0.96 1.52
C LEU A 147 17.30 1.97 0.39
N ALA A 148 17.69 3.24 0.59
CA ALA A 148 17.52 4.28 -0.41
C ALA A 148 18.38 4.08 -1.67
N THR A 149 19.35 3.18 -1.65
CA THR A 149 20.20 2.85 -2.82
C THR A 149 19.56 1.84 -3.77
N TYR A 150 18.46 1.19 -3.37
CA TYR A 150 17.77 0.22 -4.20
C TYR A 150 16.85 0.93 -5.21
N ALA A 151 16.78 0.39 -6.43
CA ALA A 151 16.04 1.03 -7.52
C ALA A 151 14.61 0.51 -7.67
N ASP A 152 14.37 -0.75 -7.30
CA ASP A 152 13.10 -1.44 -7.54
C ASP A 152 12.79 -2.48 -6.46
N TYR A 153 11.58 -3.04 -6.49
CA TYR A 153 11.13 -4.09 -5.58
C TYR A 153 10.42 -5.20 -6.36
N ARG A 154 10.85 -6.44 -6.15
CA ARG A 154 10.18 -7.64 -6.65
C ARG A 154 10.33 -8.80 -5.66
N SER A 155 9.22 -9.41 -5.27
CA SER A 155 9.26 -10.69 -4.55
C SER A 155 9.80 -11.80 -5.45
N PRO A 156 10.86 -12.51 -5.05
CA PRO A 156 11.37 -13.67 -5.79
C PRO A 156 10.54 -14.93 -5.55
N PHE A 157 9.65 -14.93 -4.55
CA PHE A 157 8.76 -16.04 -4.29
C PHE A 157 7.70 -16.13 -5.38
N ARG A 158 7.36 -17.36 -5.79
CA ARG A 158 6.19 -17.57 -6.66
C ARG A 158 4.94 -16.99 -5.99
N ALA A 159 4.02 -16.47 -6.79
CA ALA A 159 2.74 -15.96 -6.29
C ALA A 159 1.93 -17.09 -5.63
N ASP A 160 1.73 -16.96 -4.32
CA ASP A 160 1.02 -17.89 -3.45
C ASP A 160 0.46 -17.09 -2.26
N ILE A 161 -0.67 -17.49 -1.68
CA ILE A 161 -1.22 -16.81 -0.49
C ILE A 161 -0.32 -16.98 0.74
N THR A 162 0.46 -18.07 0.80
CA THR A 162 1.43 -18.32 1.88
C THR A 162 2.83 -17.82 1.55
N ALA A 163 3.00 -17.12 0.42
CA ALA A 163 4.26 -16.49 0.08
C ALA A 163 4.64 -15.52 1.21
N PRO A 164 5.84 -15.66 1.80
CA PRO A 164 6.24 -14.82 2.91
C PRO A 164 6.45 -13.37 2.44
N LEU A 165 6.01 -12.42 3.25
CA LEU A 165 6.40 -11.03 3.09
C LEU A 165 7.76 -10.81 3.76
N PRO A 166 8.62 -9.94 3.20
CA PRO A 166 9.84 -9.54 3.88
C PRO A 166 9.52 -8.68 5.10
N GLU A 167 10.54 -8.36 5.90
CA GLU A 167 10.35 -7.49 7.05
C GLU A 167 9.82 -6.11 6.62
N SER A 168 8.92 -5.55 7.43
CA SER A 168 8.46 -4.17 7.22
C SER A 168 9.62 -3.19 7.43
N PRO A 169 9.76 -2.14 6.61
CA PRO A 169 10.88 -1.16 6.65
C PRO A 169 10.94 -0.27 7.91
N ARG A 170 10.37 -0.68 9.05
CA ARG A 170 10.47 -0.07 10.40
C ARG A 170 10.45 1.47 10.43
N LEU A 171 9.55 2.08 9.66
CA LEU A 171 9.37 3.54 9.55
C LEU A 171 9.39 4.30 10.90
N PRO A 172 8.69 3.86 11.96
CA PRO A 172 8.74 4.52 13.26
C PRO A 172 10.17 4.72 13.80
N LEU A 173 11.05 3.73 13.59
CA LEU A 173 12.42 3.78 14.06
C LEU A 173 13.24 4.82 13.29
N SER A 174 13.14 4.83 11.95
CA SER A 174 13.88 5.78 11.12
C SER A 174 13.42 7.22 11.33
N MET A 175 12.10 7.44 11.42
CA MET A 175 11.52 8.75 11.75
C MET A 175 12.00 9.27 13.11
N THR A 176 12.04 8.41 14.13
CA THR A 176 12.52 8.78 15.47
C THR A 176 14.00 9.16 15.43
N GLY A 177 14.82 8.40 14.70
CA GLY A 177 16.24 8.72 14.49
C GLY A 177 16.45 10.08 13.80
N ASN A 178 15.72 10.33 12.72
CA ASN A 178 15.82 11.59 11.98
C ASN A 178 15.32 12.79 12.82
N ALA A 179 14.25 12.61 13.61
CA ALA A 179 13.75 13.63 14.53
C ALA A 179 14.76 13.94 15.65
N LEU A 180 15.41 12.93 16.22
CA LEU A 180 16.47 13.13 17.21
C LEU A 180 17.68 13.85 16.62
N ASP A 181 18.11 13.46 15.42
CA ASP A 181 19.19 14.15 14.70
C ASP A 181 18.86 15.64 14.56
N PHE A 182 17.61 15.99 14.22
CA PHE A 182 17.18 17.38 14.11
C PHE A 182 17.17 18.12 15.45
N VAL A 183 16.55 17.53 16.48
CA VAL A 183 16.47 18.11 17.84
C VAL A 183 17.86 18.35 18.45
N GLN A 184 18.84 17.50 18.13
CA GLN A 184 20.22 17.63 18.58
C GLN A 184 21.08 18.53 17.67
N GLY A 185 20.48 19.26 16.74
CA GLY A 185 21.18 20.22 15.87
C GLY A 185 21.93 19.60 14.69
N ARG A 186 21.81 18.28 14.44
CA ARG A 186 22.36 17.60 13.25
C ARG A 186 21.42 17.76 12.06
N THR A 187 21.06 19.00 11.74
CA THR A 187 20.04 19.37 10.75
C THR A 187 20.28 18.73 9.38
N LEU A 188 21.50 18.81 8.84
CA LEU A 188 21.81 18.25 7.52
C LEU A 188 21.60 16.72 7.49
N GLN A 189 21.96 16.03 8.57
CA GLN A 189 21.79 14.58 8.70
C GLN A 189 20.30 14.22 8.77
N ALA A 190 19.53 14.95 9.58
CA ALA A 190 18.09 14.75 9.71
C ALA A 190 17.35 14.94 8.38
N LEU A 191 17.58 16.06 7.70
CA LEU A 191 16.97 16.35 6.39
C LEU A 191 17.36 15.30 5.36
N SER A 192 18.64 14.90 5.33
CA SER A 192 19.11 13.86 4.40
C SER A 192 18.47 12.51 4.69
N GLY A 193 18.28 12.15 5.96
CA GLY A 193 17.64 10.91 6.40
C GLY A 193 16.17 10.84 6.00
N VAL A 194 15.39 11.91 6.23
CA VAL A 194 13.97 11.98 5.82
C VAL A 194 13.83 11.82 4.30
N CYS A 195 14.72 12.43 3.53
CA CYS A 195 14.70 12.31 2.07
C CYS A 195 15.13 10.92 1.57
N ALA A 196 16.07 10.25 2.26
CA ALA A 196 16.43 8.86 1.98
C ALA A 196 15.26 7.89 2.29
N ASP A 197 14.56 8.09 3.41
CA ASP A 197 13.38 7.30 3.77
C ASP A 197 12.25 7.50 2.75
N ALA A 198 12.04 8.73 2.28
CA ALA A 198 11.09 9.01 1.20
C ALA A 198 11.49 8.32 -0.13
N GLN A 199 12.79 8.25 -0.47
CA GLN A 199 13.25 7.51 -1.64
C GLN A 199 12.95 6.00 -1.53
N THR A 200 13.20 5.41 -0.36
CA THR A 200 12.80 4.02 -0.06
C THR A 200 11.29 3.84 -0.23
N ALA A 201 10.50 4.77 0.30
CA ALA A 201 9.05 4.76 0.20
C ALA A 201 8.57 4.78 -1.27
N ARG A 202 9.21 5.56 -2.15
CA ARG A 202 8.88 5.59 -3.59
C ARG A 202 9.10 4.25 -4.27
N VAL A 203 10.14 3.50 -3.90
CA VAL A 203 10.38 2.18 -4.49
C VAL A 203 9.29 1.19 -4.07
N LEU A 204 8.89 1.20 -2.80
CA LEU A 204 7.79 0.38 -2.29
C LEU A 204 6.44 0.76 -2.91
N LEU A 205 6.18 2.07 -3.06
CA LEU A 205 4.97 2.61 -3.68
C LEU A 205 4.75 2.04 -5.09
N ARG A 206 5.83 1.86 -5.87
CA ARG A 206 5.78 1.35 -7.25
C ARG A 206 5.74 -0.17 -7.36
N SER A 207 5.84 -0.89 -6.25
CA SER A 207 5.84 -2.35 -6.27
C SER A 207 4.50 -2.90 -6.81
N GLY A 208 4.57 -4.08 -7.44
CA GLY A 208 3.42 -4.67 -8.16
C GLY A 208 3.20 -6.15 -7.88
N ASP A 209 3.73 -6.66 -6.78
CA ASP A 209 3.58 -8.07 -6.39
C ASP A 209 2.35 -8.33 -5.53
N ASN A 210 1.98 -7.35 -4.72
CA ASN A 210 0.87 -7.41 -3.78
C ASN A 210 0.41 -6.00 -3.45
N LEU A 211 -0.73 -5.90 -2.77
CA LEU A 211 -1.28 -4.62 -2.35
C LEU A 211 -0.58 -4.02 -1.10
N VAL A 212 0.06 -4.84 -0.29
CA VAL A 212 0.62 -4.42 1.01
C VAL A 212 1.79 -3.45 0.84
N MET A 213 2.72 -3.75 -0.07
CA MET A 213 3.95 -2.96 -0.23
C MET A 213 3.70 -1.53 -0.74
N PRO A 214 2.83 -1.30 -1.75
CA PRO A 214 2.46 0.05 -2.17
C PRO A 214 1.79 0.87 -1.06
N LEU A 215 0.94 0.24 -0.26
CA LEU A 215 0.29 0.91 0.88
C LEU A 215 1.28 1.31 1.98
N ILE A 216 2.28 0.46 2.25
CA ILE A 216 3.40 0.80 3.14
C ILE A 216 4.18 1.99 2.55
N GLY A 217 4.52 1.94 1.25
CA GLY A 217 5.21 3.02 0.56
C GLY A 217 4.45 4.36 0.63
N ALA A 218 3.14 4.35 0.39
CA ALA A 218 2.30 5.55 0.50
C ALA A 218 2.30 6.13 1.92
N ALA A 219 2.15 5.28 2.94
CA ALA A 219 2.17 5.71 4.34
C ALA A 219 3.55 6.29 4.74
N MET A 220 4.64 5.63 4.35
CA MET A 220 6.00 6.11 4.60
C MET A 220 6.28 7.45 3.92
N LEU A 221 5.88 7.59 2.66
CA LEU A 221 6.11 8.79 1.87
C LEU A 221 5.37 9.98 2.46
N ARG A 222 4.11 9.78 2.85
CA ARG A 222 3.29 10.79 3.54
C ARG A 222 3.90 11.20 4.90
N ALA A 223 4.29 10.23 5.71
CA ALA A 223 4.85 10.48 7.04
C ALA A 223 6.18 11.25 6.97
N ASN A 224 7.06 10.91 6.03
CA ASN A 224 8.31 11.63 5.81
C ASN A 224 8.08 13.03 5.24
N ALA A 225 7.05 13.24 4.40
CA ALA A 225 6.69 14.57 3.94
C ALA A 225 6.25 15.49 5.11
N TYR A 226 5.46 14.96 6.06
CA TYR A 226 5.10 15.69 7.28
C TYR A 226 6.31 16.01 8.14
N LEU A 227 7.17 15.03 8.40
CA LEU A 227 8.35 15.25 9.22
C LEU A 227 9.30 16.28 8.60
N LEU A 228 9.45 16.28 7.27
CA LEU A 228 10.20 17.32 6.56
C LEU A 228 9.55 18.70 6.73
N ALA A 229 8.22 18.80 6.61
CA ALA A 229 7.51 20.06 6.81
C ALA A 229 7.67 20.59 8.25
N ASP A 230 7.56 19.72 9.26
CA ASP A 230 7.80 20.06 10.67
C ASP A 230 9.23 20.58 10.88
N MET A 231 10.24 19.92 10.31
CA MET A 231 11.63 20.40 10.37
C MET A 231 11.80 21.75 9.69
N LEU A 232 11.21 21.95 8.52
CA LEU A 232 11.26 23.23 7.80
C LEU A 232 10.59 24.36 8.57
N ALA A 233 9.55 24.08 9.36
CA ALA A 233 8.87 25.07 10.19
C ALA A 233 9.77 25.67 11.27
N GLU A 234 10.74 24.91 11.76
CA GLU A 234 11.70 25.31 12.79
C GLU A 234 13.01 25.86 12.22
N LEU A 235 13.19 25.84 10.90
CA LEU A 235 14.37 26.39 10.24
C LEU A 235 14.09 27.76 9.62
N PRO A 236 15.12 28.61 9.44
CA PRO A 236 14.99 29.80 8.61
C PRO A 236 14.42 29.41 7.23
N ALA A 237 13.48 30.19 6.69
CA ALA A 237 12.82 29.87 5.43
C ALA A 237 13.82 29.57 4.29
N GLN A 238 14.95 30.26 4.24
CA GLN A 238 15.96 30.07 3.19
C GLN A 238 16.98 28.95 3.47
N HIS A 239 16.81 28.14 4.52
CA HIS A 239 17.77 27.08 4.87
C HIS A 239 17.91 26.05 3.73
N PRO A 240 19.12 25.80 3.18
CA PRO A 240 19.27 24.96 2.00
C PRO A 240 18.79 23.52 2.24
N LEU A 241 18.10 22.93 1.26
CA LEU A 241 17.69 21.54 1.28
C LEU A 241 18.75 20.64 0.62
N PRO A 242 18.97 19.42 1.14
CA PRO A 242 19.79 18.42 0.44
C PRO A 242 19.25 18.14 -0.97
N ALA A 243 20.14 18.03 -1.96
CA ALA A 243 19.76 17.88 -3.36
C ALA A 243 18.86 16.65 -3.61
N GLN A 244 19.08 15.56 -2.89
CA GLN A 244 18.28 14.34 -3.00
C GLN A 244 16.80 14.52 -2.61
N CYS A 245 16.48 15.53 -1.81
CA CYS A 245 15.09 15.82 -1.42
C CYS A 245 14.23 16.22 -2.61
N ALA A 246 14.83 16.88 -3.62
CA ALA A 246 14.12 17.26 -4.84
C ALA A 246 13.55 16.04 -5.54
N THR A 247 14.34 14.97 -5.69
CA THR A 247 13.90 13.70 -6.31
C THR A 247 12.96 12.91 -5.40
N ALA A 248 13.25 12.84 -4.10
CA ALA A 248 12.48 12.05 -3.14
C ALA A 248 11.02 12.51 -3.04
N PHE A 249 10.79 13.83 -3.09
CA PHE A 249 9.46 14.43 -2.95
C PHE A 249 8.87 14.98 -4.25
N MET A 250 9.40 14.58 -5.42
CA MET A 250 8.77 14.93 -6.71
C MET A 250 7.30 14.48 -6.75
N PRO A 251 6.40 15.25 -7.39
CA PRO A 251 5.01 14.83 -7.59
C PRO A 251 4.90 13.40 -8.11
N LEU A 252 3.88 12.67 -7.64
CA LEU A 252 3.63 11.30 -8.08
C LEU A 252 2.97 11.30 -9.46
N ALA A 253 3.44 10.42 -10.34
CA ALA A 253 2.76 10.15 -11.60
C ALA A 253 1.47 9.36 -11.35
N VAL A 254 0.48 9.47 -12.24
CA VAL A 254 -0.78 8.72 -12.14
C VAL A 254 -0.54 7.21 -12.00
N ASP A 255 0.47 6.69 -12.69
CA ASP A 255 0.81 5.26 -12.64
C ASP A 255 1.38 4.80 -11.30
N ASP A 256 1.98 5.72 -10.53
CA ASP A 256 2.46 5.46 -9.16
C ASP A 256 1.31 5.60 -8.13
N ILE A 257 0.24 6.33 -8.48
CA ILE A 257 -0.95 6.52 -7.64
C ILE A 257 -1.96 5.38 -7.85
N ALA A 258 -2.09 4.89 -9.08
CA ALA A 258 -3.06 3.86 -9.44
C ALA A 258 -2.70 2.50 -8.85
N LEU A 259 -3.68 1.82 -8.26
CA LEU A 259 -3.49 0.45 -7.74
C LEU A 259 -3.35 -0.63 -8.83
N CYS A 260 -3.29 -0.26 -10.12
CA CYS A 260 -3.30 -1.19 -11.25
C CYS A 260 -2.24 -2.32 -11.11
N ASN A 261 -0.97 -1.97 -10.93
CA ASN A 261 0.10 -2.96 -10.80
C ASN A 261 -0.03 -3.80 -9.52
N ALA A 262 -0.45 -3.16 -8.42
CA ALA A 262 -0.64 -3.81 -7.13
C ALA A 262 -1.74 -4.88 -7.20
N LEU A 263 -2.88 -4.55 -7.82
CA LEU A 263 -4.02 -5.47 -7.99
C LEU A 263 -3.71 -6.60 -8.98
N HIS A 264 -2.90 -6.35 -10.01
CA HIS A 264 -2.37 -7.43 -10.84
C HIS A 264 -1.57 -8.44 -10.01
N GLY A 265 -0.69 -7.97 -9.12
CA GLY A 265 0.03 -8.82 -8.16
C GLY A 265 -0.90 -9.59 -7.23
N GLU A 266 -1.84 -8.88 -6.61
CA GLU A 266 -2.84 -9.44 -5.72
C GLU A 266 -3.66 -10.55 -6.39
N SER A 267 -4.03 -10.36 -7.67
CA SER A 267 -4.77 -11.36 -8.42
C SER A 267 -3.97 -12.65 -8.62
N ARG A 268 -2.64 -12.57 -8.82
CA ARG A 268 -1.79 -13.76 -8.97
C ARG A 268 -1.73 -14.55 -7.66
N MET A 269 -1.68 -13.85 -6.53
CA MET A 269 -1.76 -14.47 -5.20
C MET A 269 -3.13 -15.10 -4.98
N ALA A 270 -4.22 -14.37 -5.21
CA ALA A 270 -5.59 -14.88 -5.04
C ALA A 270 -5.88 -16.09 -5.95
N PHE A 271 -5.47 -16.05 -7.21
CA PHE A 271 -5.68 -17.14 -8.17
C PHE A 271 -4.83 -18.38 -7.91
N SER A 272 -3.79 -18.28 -7.08
CA SER A 272 -3.01 -19.44 -6.64
C SER A 272 -3.84 -20.42 -5.82
N LEU A 273 -4.80 -19.93 -5.03
CA LEU A 273 -5.72 -20.71 -4.20
C LEU A 273 -6.70 -21.55 -5.01
N LEU A 274 -6.98 -21.12 -6.24
CA LEU A 274 -7.93 -21.79 -7.14
C LEU A 274 -7.31 -22.99 -7.87
N LYS A 275 -6.05 -23.36 -7.56
CA LYS A 275 -5.39 -24.52 -8.15
C LYS A 275 -5.96 -25.80 -7.52
N GLU A 276 -6.28 -26.77 -8.35
CA GLU A 276 -6.91 -28.04 -7.98
C GLU A 276 -6.18 -28.78 -6.85
N LYS A 277 -4.84 -28.76 -6.85
CA LYS A 277 -3.98 -29.35 -5.81
C LYS A 277 -4.15 -28.71 -4.42
N VAL A 278 -4.59 -27.45 -4.33
CA VAL A 278 -4.92 -26.76 -3.06
C VAL A 278 -6.31 -27.16 -2.58
N LEU A 279 -7.26 -27.30 -3.51
CA LEU A 279 -8.62 -27.74 -3.21
C LEU A 279 -8.72 -29.24 -2.90
N SER A 280 -7.71 -30.03 -3.27
CA SER A 280 -7.68 -31.49 -3.12
C SER A 280 -6.70 -32.01 -2.06
N GLN A 281 -6.21 -31.17 -1.14
CA GLN A 281 -5.07 -31.52 -0.25
C GLN A 281 -5.33 -32.63 0.75
N THR A 282 -6.58 -33.01 1.00
CA THR A 282 -6.93 -34.18 1.79
C THR A 282 -7.13 -35.36 0.85
N GLY A 283 -6.16 -36.28 0.81
CA GLY A 283 -6.19 -37.49 -0.04
C GLY A 283 -7.40 -38.42 0.17
N ASN A 284 -8.28 -38.11 1.13
CA ASN A 284 -9.61 -38.69 1.31
C ASN A 284 -10.68 -37.61 1.16
N LEU A 285 -10.90 -37.11 -0.06
CA LEU A 285 -12.01 -36.20 -0.29
C LEU A 285 -13.32 -36.92 0.01
N SER A 286 -14.15 -36.33 0.87
CA SER A 286 -15.50 -36.81 1.12
C SER A 286 -16.35 -36.73 -0.15
N TRP A 287 -17.51 -37.39 -0.17
CA TRP A 287 -18.35 -37.39 -1.36
C TRP A 287 -18.88 -35.97 -1.68
N GLU A 288 -19.15 -35.17 -0.64
CA GLU A 288 -19.55 -33.78 -0.75
C GLU A 288 -18.43 -32.89 -1.33
N GLU A 289 -17.17 -33.09 -0.93
CA GLU A 289 -16.02 -32.35 -1.48
C GLU A 289 -15.81 -32.70 -2.97
N ARG A 290 -15.90 -33.98 -3.33
CA ARG A 290 -15.84 -34.41 -4.74
C ARG A 290 -16.95 -33.81 -5.57
N MET A 291 -18.16 -33.75 -5.04
CA MET A 291 -19.31 -33.16 -5.74
C MET A 291 -19.15 -31.64 -5.87
N SER A 292 -18.60 -30.97 -4.85
CA SER A 292 -18.29 -29.54 -4.86
C SER A 292 -17.25 -29.20 -5.93
N LEU A 293 -16.24 -30.05 -6.11
CA LEU A 293 -15.25 -29.90 -7.20
C LEU A 293 -15.87 -30.08 -8.60
N ARG A 294 -16.97 -30.83 -8.76
CA ARG A 294 -17.66 -30.99 -10.05
C ARG A 294 -18.43 -29.74 -10.49
N VAL A 295 -18.75 -28.86 -9.55
CA VAL A 295 -19.40 -27.56 -9.78
C VAL A 295 -18.44 -26.40 -9.54
N PHE A 296 -17.13 -26.64 -9.69
CA PHE A 296 -16.09 -25.63 -9.68
C PHE A 296 -15.39 -25.56 -11.04
N ASP A 297 -15.48 -24.41 -11.71
CA ASP A 297 -14.77 -24.10 -12.93
C ASP A 297 -13.78 -22.98 -12.65
N ARG A 298 -12.50 -23.34 -12.62
CA ARG A 298 -11.41 -22.42 -12.30
C ARG A 298 -11.35 -21.25 -13.26
N GLU A 299 -11.47 -21.48 -14.57
CA GLU A 299 -11.33 -20.42 -15.55
C GLU A 299 -12.50 -19.44 -15.46
N ARG A 300 -13.72 -19.94 -15.30
CA ARG A 300 -14.89 -19.09 -15.07
C ARG A 300 -14.79 -18.30 -13.77
N THR A 301 -14.28 -18.92 -12.70
CA THR A 301 -14.08 -18.23 -11.42
C THR A 301 -13.04 -17.12 -11.54
N GLN A 302 -11.92 -17.38 -12.20
CA GLN A 302 -10.90 -16.37 -12.48
C GLN A 302 -11.45 -15.24 -13.35
N ALA A 303 -12.22 -15.56 -14.40
CA ALA A 303 -12.81 -14.55 -15.27
C ALA A 303 -13.86 -13.70 -14.54
N LEU A 304 -14.68 -14.32 -13.68
CA LEU A 304 -15.66 -13.65 -12.84
C LEU A 304 -15.01 -12.64 -11.87
N LEU A 305 -13.86 -12.99 -11.30
CA LEU A 305 -13.10 -12.13 -10.38
C LEU A 305 -12.20 -11.11 -11.07
N ALA A 306 -11.81 -11.34 -12.32
CA ALA A 306 -10.79 -10.53 -13.00
C ALA A 306 -11.11 -9.01 -13.03
N PRO A 307 -12.36 -8.55 -13.27
CA PRO A 307 -12.70 -7.13 -13.23
C PRO A 307 -12.42 -6.45 -11.88
N THR A 308 -12.50 -7.19 -10.77
CA THR A 308 -12.18 -6.69 -9.42
C THR A 308 -10.70 -6.40 -9.24
N TYR A 309 -9.83 -6.93 -10.11
CA TYR A 309 -8.38 -6.68 -10.08
C TYR A 309 -7.87 -5.80 -11.23
N THR A 310 -8.70 -5.45 -12.22
CA THR A 310 -8.29 -4.61 -13.36
C THR A 310 -8.92 -3.21 -13.37
N TRP A 311 -9.92 -2.94 -12.52
CA TRP A 311 -10.63 -1.65 -12.49
C TRP A 311 -9.69 -0.45 -12.34
N ALA A 312 -8.64 -0.58 -11.51
CA ALA A 312 -7.67 0.49 -11.24
C ALA A 312 -6.82 0.87 -12.47
N CYS A 313 -6.79 0.03 -13.49
CA CYS A 313 -6.09 0.27 -14.75
C CYS A 313 -6.95 1.05 -15.76
N SER A 314 -8.25 1.22 -15.51
CA SER A 314 -9.19 1.77 -16.47
C SER A 314 -8.97 3.26 -16.72
N ALA A 315 -9.29 3.72 -17.94
CA ALA A 315 -9.19 5.13 -18.30
C ALA A 315 -10.03 6.06 -17.40
N PRO A 316 -11.29 5.73 -17.02
CA PRO A 316 -12.06 6.56 -16.09
C PRO A 316 -11.36 6.76 -14.75
N VAL A 317 -10.77 5.70 -14.18
CA VAL A 317 -10.01 5.81 -12.91
C VAL A 317 -8.79 6.69 -13.10
N ARG A 318 -7.99 6.46 -14.14
CA ARG A 318 -6.78 7.27 -14.41
C ARG A 318 -7.12 8.75 -14.60
N THR A 319 -8.24 9.08 -15.23
CA THR A 319 -8.73 10.46 -15.36
C THR A 319 -9.07 11.07 -14.00
N LEU A 320 -9.78 10.35 -13.13
CA LEU A 320 -10.08 10.82 -11.77
C LEU A 320 -8.79 11.06 -10.97
N LEU A 321 -7.83 10.13 -11.05
CA LEU A 321 -6.53 10.27 -10.37
C LEU A 321 -5.73 11.47 -10.89
N ALA A 322 -5.70 11.70 -12.20
CA ALA A 322 -5.03 12.87 -12.79
C ALA A 322 -5.65 14.20 -12.36
N GLN A 323 -6.96 14.21 -12.11
CA GLN A 323 -7.72 15.38 -11.65
C GLN A 323 -7.80 15.47 -10.12
N ASP A 324 -7.12 14.55 -9.42
CA ASP A 324 -7.12 14.48 -7.96
C ASP A 324 -8.53 14.31 -7.36
N GLN A 325 -9.45 13.65 -8.07
CA GLN A 325 -10.82 13.37 -7.62
C GLN A 325 -10.91 12.02 -6.91
N PRO A 326 -11.74 11.88 -5.85
CA PRO A 326 -11.82 10.63 -5.11
C PRO A 326 -12.41 9.54 -5.99
N VAL A 327 -11.75 8.38 -6.06
CA VAL A 327 -12.32 7.23 -6.78
C VAL A 327 -13.51 6.70 -5.97
N PRO A 328 -14.74 6.68 -6.52
CA PRO A 328 -15.90 6.19 -5.79
C PRO A 328 -15.96 4.66 -5.81
N GLN A 329 -16.57 4.08 -4.77
CA GLN A 329 -16.78 2.63 -4.67
C GLN A 329 -17.56 2.04 -5.86
N THR A 330 -18.41 2.83 -6.50
CA THR A 330 -19.22 2.43 -7.65
C THR A 330 -18.39 2.09 -8.90
N LEU A 331 -17.13 2.54 -8.99
CA LEU A 331 -16.22 2.14 -10.07
C LEU A 331 -15.51 0.81 -9.83
N ILE A 332 -15.66 0.21 -8.65
CA ILE A 332 -15.07 -1.09 -8.32
C ILE A 332 -16.09 -2.18 -8.65
N PRO A 333 -15.84 -3.03 -9.66
CA PRO A 333 -16.82 -4.03 -10.09
C PRO A 333 -17.03 -5.10 -9.03
N ALA A 334 -18.29 -5.33 -8.68
CA ALA A 334 -18.70 -6.50 -7.92
C ALA A 334 -18.88 -7.72 -8.86
N PRO A 335 -18.41 -8.91 -8.47
CA PRO A 335 -18.68 -10.13 -9.22
C PRO A 335 -20.18 -10.41 -9.38
N GLN A 336 -20.63 -10.68 -10.62
CA GLN A 336 -22.03 -11.02 -10.90
C GLN A 336 -22.30 -12.50 -10.63
N THR A 337 -22.70 -12.82 -9.40
CA THR A 337 -22.88 -14.19 -8.92
C THR A 337 -24.29 -14.76 -9.14
N ALA A 338 -25.25 -13.92 -9.54
CA ALA A 338 -26.61 -14.32 -9.90
C ALA A 338 -26.76 -14.49 -11.43
N SER A 339 -26.07 -15.49 -12.01
CA SER A 339 -26.10 -15.73 -13.46
C SER A 339 -26.28 -17.21 -13.81
N VAL A 340 -26.76 -17.49 -15.03
CA VAL A 340 -26.88 -18.85 -15.57
C VAL A 340 -25.54 -19.58 -15.52
N ALA A 341 -24.43 -18.88 -15.71
CA ALA A 341 -23.07 -19.45 -15.65
C ALA A 341 -22.70 -20.01 -14.27
N CYS A 342 -23.38 -19.59 -13.19
CA CYS A 342 -23.12 -20.06 -11.83
C CYS A 342 -23.71 -21.43 -11.53
N VAL A 343 -24.66 -21.97 -12.31
CA VAL A 343 -25.19 -23.32 -12.05
C VAL A 343 -24.10 -24.39 -12.20
N ALA A 344 -23.24 -24.27 -13.21
CA ALA A 344 -22.09 -25.16 -13.42
C ALA A 344 -20.82 -24.72 -12.68
N ASN A 345 -20.83 -23.53 -12.05
CA ASN A 345 -19.71 -22.96 -11.30
C ASN A 345 -20.15 -22.46 -9.91
N LEU A 346 -21.00 -23.24 -9.22
CA LEU A 346 -21.64 -22.80 -7.97
C LEU A 346 -20.60 -22.45 -6.91
N MET A 347 -19.59 -23.29 -6.72
CA MET A 347 -18.52 -23.04 -5.74
C MET A 347 -17.70 -21.81 -6.11
N GLY A 348 -17.43 -21.59 -7.40
CA GLY A 348 -16.72 -20.40 -7.87
C GLY A 348 -17.49 -19.10 -7.62
N CYS A 349 -18.81 -19.12 -7.84
CA CYS A 349 -19.66 -17.94 -7.58
C CYS A 349 -19.85 -17.69 -6.07
N LEU A 350 -19.89 -18.74 -5.23
CA LEU A 350 -19.88 -18.58 -3.77
C LEU A 350 -18.58 -17.95 -3.29
N LEU A 351 -17.43 -18.43 -3.77
CA LEU A 351 -16.12 -17.82 -3.47
C LEU A 351 -16.05 -16.36 -3.92
N ALA A 352 -16.57 -16.04 -5.10
CA ALA A 352 -16.59 -14.67 -5.61
C ALA A 352 -17.55 -13.73 -4.85
N SER A 353 -18.54 -14.29 -4.15
CA SER A 353 -19.48 -13.51 -3.31
C SER A 353 -18.90 -13.13 -1.94
N ALA A 354 -17.73 -13.65 -1.57
CA ALA A 354 -17.05 -13.26 -0.33
C ALA A 354 -16.75 -11.75 -0.35
N GLY A 355 -16.83 -11.13 0.84
CA GLY A 355 -16.63 -9.70 1.01
C GLY A 355 -15.30 -9.25 0.40
N GLN A 356 -15.35 -8.15 -0.37
CA GLN A 356 -14.18 -7.58 -0.99
C GLN A 356 -13.47 -6.63 -0.02
N PRO A 357 -12.14 -6.52 -0.06
CA PRO A 357 -11.43 -5.47 0.65
C PRO A 357 -11.94 -4.08 0.24
N ASP A 358 -11.77 -3.10 1.11
CA ASP A 358 -12.10 -1.70 0.84
C ASP A 358 -11.08 -1.05 -0.11
N TYR A 359 -11.16 -1.47 -1.37
CA TYR A 359 -10.27 -1.02 -2.44
C TYR A 359 -10.39 0.49 -2.71
N ALA A 360 -11.55 1.10 -2.47
CA ALA A 360 -11.70 2.55 -2.60
C ALA A 360 -10.84 3.27 -1.56
N ASN A 361 -10.94 2.87 -0.29
CA ASN A 361 -10.11 3.46 0.76
C ASN A 361 -8.62 3.21 0.53
N TYR A 362 -8.23 2.03 0.03
CA TYR A 362 -6.83 1.78 -0.35
C TYR A 362 -6.36 2.71 -1.48
N GLN A 363 -7.20 2.96 -2.49
CA GLN A 363 -6.91 3.92 -3.54
C GLN A 363 -6.83 5.35 -2.99
N HIS A 364 -7.70 5.71 -2.05
CA HIS A 364 -7.69 7.01 -1.37
C HIS A 364 -6.39 7.23 -0.59
N LYS A 365 -5.82 6.20 0.05
CA LYS A 365 -4.50 6.29 0.72
C LYS A 365 -3.39 6.65 -0.26
N MET A 366 -3.43 6.09 -1.48
CA MET A 366 -2.46 6.44 -2.54
C MET A 366 -2.65 7.89 -3.01
N GLN A 367 -3.90 8.32 -3.18
CA GLN A 367 -4.22 9.71 -3.51
C GLN A 367 -3.72 10.65 -2.41
N ASP A 368 -3.95 10.34 -1.15
CA ASP A 368 -3.51 11.13 -0.01
C ASP A 368 -1.99 11.28 0.09
N ALA A 369 -1.22 10.25 -0.30
CA ALA A 369 0.23 10.39 -0.45
C ALA A 369 0.60 11.38 -1.57
N ALA A 370 -0.08 11.36 -2.71
CA ALA A 370 0.13 12.35 -3.78
C ALA A 370 -0.24 13.78 -3.33
N ALA A 371 -1.32 13.92 -2.56
CA ALA A 371 -1.75 15.18 -1.94
C ALA A 371 -0.66 15.78 -1.07
N ALA A 372 -0.08 14.93 -0.21
CA ALA A 372 0.96 15.31 0.73
C ALA A 372 2.19 15.86 0.03
N LEU A 373 2.61 15.24 -1.07
CA LEU A 373 3.73 15.72 -1.89
C LEU A 373 3.40 17.06 -2.57
N ARG A 374 2.16 17.25 -3.03
CA ARG A 374 1.69 18.53 -3.57
C ARG A 374 1.67 19.63 -2.50
N ALA A 375 1.20 19.33 -1.30
CA ALA A 375 1.21 20.28 -0.18
C ALA A 375 2.63 20.68 0.23
N LEU A 376 3.53 19.71 0.36
CA LEU A 376 4.95 19.96 0.62
C LEU A 376 5.61 20.79 -0.51
N SER A 377 5.25 20.53 -1.78
CA SER A 377 5.72 21.34 -2.92
C SER A 377 5.19 22.78 -2.86
N ALA A 378 3.95 22.99 -2.39
CA ALA A 378 3.39 24.32 -2.15
C ALA A 378 4.10 25.04 -1.00
N VAL A 379 4.43 24.33 0.10
CA VAL A 379 5.26 24.88 1.19
C VAL A 379 6.61 25.35 0.66
N GLN A 380 7.28 24.56 -0.19
CA GLN A 380 8.54 24.95 -0.82
C GLN A 380 8.38 26.14 -1.77
N TRP A 381 7.32 26.17 -2.58
CA TRP A 381 7.07 27.31 -3.47
C TRP A 381 6.86 28.63 -2.72
N LEU A 382 6.16 28.59 -1.58
CA LEU A 382 5.96 29.75 -0.71
C LEU A 382 7.29 30.16 -0.04
N ARG A 383 8.08 29.17 0.36
CA ARG A 383 9.41 29.36 0.96
C ARG A 383 10.37 30.12 0.04
N ASP A 384 10.30 29.86 -1.27
CA ASP A 384 11.13 30.53 -2.29
C ASP A 384 10.74 32.00 -2.56
N ARG A 385 9.72 32.52 -1.85
CA ARG A 385 9.25 33.92 -1.93
C ARG A 385 9.24 34.60 -0.56
N PRO A 386 10.40 34.70 0.11
CA PRO A 386 10.48 35.15 1.50
C PRO A 386 10.12 36.64 1.70
N THR A 387 10.14 37.45 0.64
CA THR A 387 9.82 38.89 0.70
C THR A 387 8.34 39.20 0.49
N ASP A 388 7.51 38.20 0.19
CA ASP A 388 6.07 38.38 0.00
C ASP A 388 5.34 38.43 1.36
N ALA A 389 5.11 39.64 1.86
CA ALA A 389 4.47 39.90 3.14
C ALA A 389 2.92 39.87 3.08
N ARG A 390 2.32 39.53 1.93
CA ARG A 390 0.86 39.46 1.80
C ARG A 390 0.27 38.37 2.69
N PRO A 391 -1.01 38.50 3.13
CA PRO A 391 -1.70 37.46 3.87
C PRO A 391 -1.61 36.09 3.18
N LEU A 392 -1.45 35.01 3.95
CA LEU A 392 -1.26 33.67 3.41
C LEU A 392 -2.35 33.28 2.41
N ALA A 393 -3.61 33.64 2.67
CA ALA A 393 -4.72 33.39 1.76
C ALA A 393 -4.50 33.94 0.34
N GLN A 394 -3.90 35.14 0.22
CA GLN A 394 -3.58 35.74 -1.09
C GLN A 394 -2.42 35.00 -1.76
N ARG A 395 -1.39 34.62 -1.01
CA ARG A 395 -0.26 33.85 -1.54
C ARG A 395 -0.67 32.45 -2.00
N VAL A 396 -1.60 31.81 -1.29
CA VAL A 396 -2.22 30.53 -1.69
C VAL A 396 -3.05 30.69 -2.96
N ALA A 397 -3.77 31.80 -3.12
CA ALA A 397 -4.49 32.09 -4.35
C ALA A 397 -3.54 32.22 -5.56
N ASP A 398 -2.31 32.69 -5.36
CA ASP A 398 -1.30 32.85 -6.42
C ASP A 398 -0.49 31.58 -6.72
N LEU A 399 -0.69 30.49 -5.96
CA LEU A 399 -0.02 29.21 -6.24
C LEU A 399 -0.28 28.77 -7.68
N PRO A 400 0.71 28.18 -8.38
CA PRO A 400 0.47 27.53 -9.66
C PRO A 400 -0.73 26.57 -9.58
N PRO A 401 -1.61 26.49 -10.59
CA PRO A 401 -2.80 25.64 -10.54
C PRO A 401 -2.52 24.19 -10.15
N ALA A 402 -1.39 23.63 -10.62
CA ALA A 402 -0.95 22.28 -10.28
C ALA A 402 -0.61 22.10 -8.78
N LEU A 403 -0.16 23.15 -8.08
CA LEU A 403 0.12 23.12 -6.64
C LEU A 403 -1.13 23.43 -5.82
N ARG A 404 -1.91 24.44 -6.24
CA ARG A 404 -3.16 24.83 -5.56
C ARG A 404 -4.13 23.65 -5.49
N GLY A 405 -4.25 22.87 -6.56
CA GLY A 405 -5.21 21.78 -6.68
C GLY A 405 -6.61 22.27 -7.09
N GLN A 406 -7.37 21.41 -7.76
CA GLN A 406 -8.73 21.71 -8.22
C GLN A 406 -9.79 21.01 -7.37
N ALA A 407 -9.76 19.67 -7.32
CA ALA A 407 -10.75 18.87 -6.59
C ALA A 407 -10.62 18.96 -5.05
N ARG A 408 -9.39 19.11 -4.56
CA ARG A 408 -9.08 19.40 -3.15
C ARG A 408 -8.06 20.51 -3.05
N ALA A 409 -8.54 21.73 -3.22
CA ALA A 409 -7.71 22.93 -3.16
C ALA A 409 -7.05 23.08 -1.78
N LEU A 410 -5.79 23.53 -1.77
CA LEU A 410 -5.11 23.95 -0.53
C LEU A 410 -5.78 25.21 0.01
N GLN A 411 -5.97 25.24 1.32
CA GLN A 411 -6.51 26.41 2.01
C GLN A 411 -5.46 26.97 2.96
N ALA A 412 -5.52 28.28 3.21
CA ALA A 412 -4.72 28.88 4.27
C ALA A 412 -5.34 28.54 5.63
N GLY A 413 -4.52 28.10 6.58
CA GLY A 413 -4.92 27.97 7.97
C GLY A 413 -5.25 29.32 8.59
N SER A 414 -6.15 29.32 9.58
CA SER A 414 -6.54 30.53 10.32
C SER A 414 -5.39 31.16 11.12
N ASP A 415 -4.34 30.38 11.39
CA ASP A 415 -3.11 30.82 12.03
C ASP A 415 -2.21 31.67 11.12
N GLY A 416 -2.49 31.73 9.82
CA GLY A 416 -1.66 32.40 8.82
C GLY A 416 -0.30 31.72 8.56
N ASN A 417 -0.06 30.57 9.19
CA ASN A 417 1.23 29.90 9.31
C ASN A 417 1.19 28.43 8.86
N SER A 418 0.05 27.96 8.37
CA SER A 418 -0.11 26.60 7.87
C SER A 418 -1.02 26.53 6.64
N LEU A 419 -0.85 25.47 5.85
CA LEU A 419 -1.79 25.07 4.80
C LEU A 419 -2.68 23.94 5.32
N LEU A 420 -3.92 23.92 4.87
CA LEU A 420 -4.90 22.87 5.15
C LEU A 420 -5.16 22.06 3.88
N LEU A 421 -5.17 20.74 4.03
CA LEU A 421 -5.40 19.79 2.95
C LEU A 421 -6.39 18.70 3.36
N ARG A 422 -7.48 18.59 2.62
CA ARG A 422 -8.47 17.54 2.80
C ARG A 422 -7.93 16.17 2.37
N GLN A 423 -8.06 15.18 3.25
CA GLN A 423 -7.77 13.76 2.97
C GLN A 423 -9.02 13.02 2.47
N TYR A 424 -8.81 11.99 1.65
CA TYR A 424 -9.86 11.08 1.20
C TYR A 424 -9.98 9.82 2.08
N ALA A 425 -8.87 9.19 2.43
CA ALA A 425 -8.84 8.01 3.29
C ALA A 425 -9.08 8.44 4.75
N ARG A 426 -10.03 7.81 5.45
CA ARG A 426 -10.34 8.15 6.86
C ARG A 426 -10.47 6.91 7.75
N PRO A 427 -10.09 6.98 9.03
CA PRO A 427 -10.67 6.18 10.09
C PRO A 427 -12.08 6.68 10.47
N GLU A 428 -12.90 5.81 11.06
CA GLU A 428 -14.25 6.06 11.59
C GLU A 428 -14.27 7.18 12.65
N ALA A 429 -14.35 8.46 12.24
CA ALA A 429 -14.96 9.60 12.93
C ALA A 429 -14.27 10.92 12.52
N SER A 430 -14.97 11.73 11.72
CA SER A 430 -14.69 13.13 11.38
C SER A 430 -13.64 13.43 10.30
N ALA A 431 -14.02 14.34 9.41
CA ALA A 431 -13.19 14.96 8.39
C ALA A 431 -12.29 16.03 9.03
N ALA A 432 -11.11 15.69 9.51
CA ALA A 432 -10.13 16.74 9.83
C ALA A 432 -9.34 17.09 8.56
N ASP A 433 -9.14 18.38 8.31
CA ASP A 433 -8.15 18.83 7.34
C ASP A 433 -6.75 18.61 7.92
N ASP A 434 -5.87 17.99 7.13
CA ASP A 434 -4.48 17.82 7.52
C ASP A 434 -3.77 19.18 7.46
N ARG A 435 -3.00 19.49 8.51
CA ARG A 435 -2.29 20.76 8.66
C ARG A 435 -0.82 20.62 8.28
N TRP A 436 -0.34 21.55 7.47
CA TRP A 436 1.01 21.60 6.92
C TRP A 436 1.68 22.90 7.34
N PRO A 437 2.67 22.90 8.24
CA PRO A 437 3.31 24.14 8.66
C PRO A 437 4.14 24.76 7.53
N LEU A 438 4.20 26.10 7.50
CA LEU A 438 5.06 26.83 6.57
C LEU A 438 6.51 26.85 7.06
N ALA A 439 7.46 26.93 6.14
CA ALA A 439 8.87 27.05 6.50
C ALA A 439 9.12 28.30 7.37
N GLY A 440 9.83 28.13 8.49
CA GLY A 440 10.13 29.20 9.46
C GLY A 440 8.97 29.66 10.34
N SER A 441 7.78 29.05 10.25
CA SER A 441 6.61 29.50 11.01
C SER A 441 6.78 29.38 12.53
N ALA A 442 7.56 28.42 13.03
CA ALA A 442 7.82 28.27 14.46
C ALA A 442 8.67 29.44 14.98
N LEU A 443 9.69 29.85 14.22
CA LEU A 443 10.57 30.98 14.55
C LEU A 443 9.85 32.34 14.52
N GLU A 444 8.82 32.48 13.69
CA GLU A 444 7.96 33.68 13.70
C GLU A 444 7.03 33.72 14.91
N THR A 445 6.55 32.55 15.35
CA THR A 445 5.66 32.43 16.51
C THR A 445 6.40 32.78 17.80
N GLU A 446 7.64 32.29 17.97
CA GLU A 446 8.51 32.65 19.09
C GLU A 446 8.83 34.15 19.12
N ARG A 447 9.08 34.77 17.97
CA ARG A 447 9.31 36.23 17.88
C ARG A 447 8.08 37.09 18.20
N ARG A 448 6.86 36.56 18.00
CA ARG A 448 5.60 37.26 18.29
C ARG A 448 5.08 36.99 19.70
N ALA A 449 5.64 36.02 20.43
CA ALA A 449 5.28 35.81 21.82
C ALA A 449 5.64 37.08 22.61
N PRO A 450 4.70 37.71 23.32
CA PRO A 450 5.00 38.89 24.11
C PRO A 450 6.07 38.52 25.14
N LEU A 451 7.12 39.35 25.23
CA LEU A 451 8.07 39.31 26.34
C LEU A 451 7.27 39.54 27.62
N ILE A 452 6.89 38.46 28.30
CA ILE A 452 6.43 38.51 29.68
C ILE A 452 7.70 38.84 30.48
N GLN A 453 7.89 40.12 30.77
CA GLN A 453 8.83 40.59 31.79
C GLN A 453 8.20 40.44 33.17
#